data_AF-A0A7C3NVE9-F1
#
_entry.id   AF-A0A7C3NVE9-F1
#
_cell.length_a   1.000
_cell.length_b   1.000
_cell.length_c   1.000
_cell.angle_alpha   90.00
_cell.angle_beta   90.00
_cell.angle_gamma   90.00
#
_symmetry.space_group_name_H-M   'P 1'
#
loop_
_entity.id
_entity.type
_entity.pdbx_description
1 polymer ?
#
loop_
_entity_poly.entity_id
_entity_poly.type
_entity_poly.pdbx_seq_one_letter_code
_entity_poly.pdbx_strand_id
1 'polypeptide(L)'
;MPFDRTAWMPGLVGLGLLLCISSGANVAFAAENLAGTLTENTIWPASKSPYQLSASVTVSNGVTLTIEAGTTLQFAAGARLTVAPGGRLLAEGSETAPIKFVRSSSEGGNWGGLFISGRAGSPESRIAHAYIDGNSSTAVQCSDATVFLDHLTFGNTSRPYLMVDRSSFVVQHCVFPSATGRFELIHADGGIKPGGRGIFRRNYFGAPRAGYTDVIDFTGCNRPGPIVEFINNVFVGATDDILDFDGTDAWIEGNIFLHAHRNGSPNSSSAVSGGSNFGNTSEFTVIGNLFYDVDQAATAKQGNFYVLLNNTIVRQTRTGGMDTDAAVLNFADPGAAEGAGMHFEGNIIFDAEKLTRNFKAAHLTLTNNLVPFDWTGPGGANGKDAPMFEHLPQLSETTNFTSWAEAQVVRTWFKLKEGSPGKGAGPNGRDMGGVVPLGVCISGEPAAGGASDSALLHVGPWRAGGSIPSKSNNFPNGSGYTHYRWRLDGGPWSEEIAIEIPIALTNLRQGDRYVEVVGKRDSGSYQNDPIYGEDATVTRSKTWTVAARKE
;
A
#
# COMPACT_ATOMS: atom_id res chain seq x y z
N MET A 1 25.77 -83.65 31.68
CA MET A 1 24.75 -82.56 31.66
C MET A 1 25.24 -81.51 30.67
N PRO A 2 24.35 -80.95 29.84
CA PRO A 2 24.50 -81.05 28.38
C PRO A 2 24.76 -79.69 27.68
N PHE A 3 25.51 -79.64 26.56
CA PHE A 3 25.06 -79.56 25.14
C PHE A 3 24.25 -78.27 24.80
N ASP A 4 24.30 -77.69 23.59
CA ASP A 4 24.83 -78.11 22.28
C ASP A 4 25.29 -76.84 21.49
N ARG A 5 26.28 -76.80 20.58
CA ARG A 5 26.30 -77.23 19.15
C ARG A 5 25.02 -76.81 18.38
N THR A 6 25.03 -76.42 17.10
CA THR A 6 25.55 -76.99 15.83
C THR A 6 25.32 -75.94 14.71
N ALA A 7 25.76 -76.05 13.44
CA ALA A 7 26.85 -76.74 12.76
C ALA A 7 26.86 -76.35 11.25
N TRP A 8 28.06 -76.11 10.68
CA TRP A 8 28.53 -76.53 9.33
C TRP A 8 27.90 -76.01 8.00
N MET A 9 28.80 -75.77 7.01
CA MET A 9 28.55 -75.43 5.59
C MET A 9 28.54 -76.71 4.70
N PRO A 10 27.95 -76.71 3.47
CA PRO A 10 28.58 -76.22 2.20
C PRO A 10 27.58 -75.45 1.27
N GLY A 11 27.89 -74.95 0.05
CA GLY A 11 29.15 -74.82 -0.71
C GLY A 11 28.97 -74.62 -2.25
N LEU A 12 30.06 -74.27 -2.96
CA LEU A 12 30.28 -74.16 -4.43
C LEU A 12 29.56 -73.09 -5.32
N VAL A 13 30.42 -72.24 -5.91
CA VAL A 13 30.51 -71.79 -7.33
C VAL A 13 29.35 -70.99 -7.99
N GLY A 14 29.68 -69.76 -8.41
CA GLY A 14 28.94 -68.98 -9.41
C GLY A 14 29.73 -67.76 -9.89
N LEU A 15 30.30 -67.82 -11.09
CA LEU A 15 31.09 -66.74 -11.72
C LEU A 15 30.14 -65.66 -12.30
N GLY A 16 30.39 -64.36 -12.07
CA GLY A 16 29.50 -63.32 -12.61
C GLY A 16 29.93 -61.87 -12.31
N LEU A 17 30.93 -61.37 -13.02
CA LEU A 17 31.19 -59.93 -13.09
C LEU A 17 30.10 -59.29 -13.97
N LEU A 18 29.10 -58.64 -13.36
CA LEU A 18 28.11 -57.86 -14.10
C LEU A 18 28.28 -56.36 -13.86
N LEU A 19 28.71 -55.69 -14.92
CA LEU A 19 28.88 -54.24 -15.00
C LEU A 19 27.51 -53.55 -15.03
N CYS A 20 26.99 -53.13 -13.87
CA CYS A 20 25.79 -52.30 -13.83
C CYS A 20 26.11 -50.86 -14.29
N ILE A 21 26.00 -50.64 -15.60
CA ILE A 21 25.90 -49.31 -16.19
C ILE A 21 24.57 -48.72 -15.71
N SER A 22 24.61 -47.84 -14.71
CA SER A 22 23.46 -46.98 -14.39
C SER A 22 23.35 -45.91 -15.47
N SER A 23 22.71 -46.25 -16.58
CA SER A 23 22.33 -45.28 -17.60
C SER A 23 21.44 -44.23 -16.94
N GLY A 24 21.90 -42.98 -16.91
CA GLY A 24 21.12 -41.83 -16.48
C GLY A 24 19.98 -41.58 -17.46
N ALA A 25 18.90 -42.34 -17.33
CA ALA A 25 17.64 -42.04 -17.99
C ALA A 25 17.06 -40.80 -17.32
N ASN A 26 17.27 -39.64 -17.95
CA ASN A 26 16.42 -38.47 -17.70
C ASN A 26 15.00 -38.89 -18.08
N VAL A 27 14.20 -39.26 -17.08
CA VAL A 27 12.77 -39.45 -17.23
C VAL A 27 12.17 -38.07 -17.42
N ALA A 28 12.13 -37.62 -18.68
CA ALA A 28 11.28 -36.52 -19.07
C ALA A 28 9.84 -36.97 -18.84
N PHE A 29 9.25 -36.56 -17.72
CA PHE A 29 7.81 -36.67 -17.52
C PHE A 29 7.14 -35.95 -18.69
N ALA A 30 6.31 -36.67 -19.44
CA ALA A 30 5.51 -36.06 -20.49
C ALA A 30 4.66 -34.97 -19.83
N ALA A 31 4.75 -33.74 -20.35
CA ALA A 31 4.07 -32.61 -19.75
C ALA A 31 2.55 -32.87 -19.70
N GLU A 32 1.95 -32.64 -18.54
CA GLU A 32 0.54 -32.91 -18.33
C GLU A 32 -0.28 -31.84 -19.07
N ASN A 33 -0.92 -32.25 -20.18
CA ASN A 33 -1.77 -31.39 -21.00
C ASN A 33 -3.10 -31.15 -20.26
N LEU A 34 -3.23 -29.99 -19.65
CA LEU A 34 -4.38 -29.59 -18.84
C LEU A 34 -5.35 -28.70 -19.64
N ALA A 35 -6.64 -28.98 -19.51
CA ALA A 35 -7.72 -28.23 -20.14
C ALA A 35 -9.05 -28.51 -19.40
N GLY A 36 -10.02 -27.61 -19.54
CA GLY A 36 -11.41 -27.84 -19.11
C GLY A 36 -11.67 -27.46 -17.65
N THR A 37 -12.52 -28.22 -16.97
CA THR A 37 -13.09 -27.81 -15.67
C THR A 37 -12.65 -28.74 -14.55
N LEU A 38 -12.03 -28.19 -13.51
CA LEU A 38 -11.76 -28.89 -12.27
C LEU A 38 -13.05 -28.95 -11.44
N THR A 39 -13.57 -30.15 -11.22
CA THR A 39 -14.79 -30.42 -10.45
C THR A 39 -14.51 -30.96 -9.04
N GLU A 40 -13.24 -31.22 -8.70
CA GLU A 40 -12.79 -31.70 -7.40
C GLU A 40 -11.50 -30.99 -6.97
N ASN A 41 -11.23 -30.97 -5.67
CA ASN A 41 -10.04 -30.32 -5.11
C ASN A 41 -8.77 -30.95 -5.71
N THR A 42 -7.95 -30.10 -6.33
CA THR A 42 -6.82 -30.55 -7.15
C THR A 42 -5.53 -29.92 -6.62
N ILE A 43 -4.46 -30.72 -6.54
CA ILE A 43 -3.11 -30.24 -6.21
C ILE A 43 -2.23 -30.43 -7.44
N TRP A 44 -1.52 -29.39 -7.84
CA TRP A 44 -0.50 -29.40 -8.88
C TRP A 44 0.89 -29.36 -8.23
N PRO A 45 1.51 -30.52 -7.97
CA PRO A 45 2.80 -30.59 -7.29
C PRO A 45 3.96 -30.14 -8.17
N ALA A 46 4.96 -29.54 -7.54
CA ALA A 46 6.13 -29.00 -8.23
C ALA A 46 6.96 -30.09 -8.94
N SER A 47 6.88 -31.33 -8.46
CA SER A 47 7.53 -32.51 -9.06
C SER A 47 7.01 -32.88 -10.46
N LYS A 48 5.86 -32.35 -10.88
CA LYS A 48 5.29 -32.49 -12.23
C LYS A 48 5.51 -31.26 -13.13
N SER A 49 6.19 -30.22 -12.63
CA SER A 49 6.49 -29.00 -13.37
C SER A 49 7.40 -29.29 -14.58
N PRO A 50 7.19 -28.67 -15.76
CA PRO A 50 6.15 -27.68 -16.07
C PRO A 50 4.82 -28.30 -16.50
N TYR A 51 3.73 -27.66 -16.11
CA TYR A 51 2.38 -27.95 -16.61
C TYR A 51 2.12 -27.25 -17.94
N GLN A 52 1.50 -27.94 -18.91
CA GLN A 52 1.10 -27.37 -20.20
C GLN A 52 -0.41 -27.21 -20.25
N LEU A 53 -0.91 -25.97 -20.22
CA LEU A 53 -2.34 -25.67 -20.31
C LEU A 53 -2.69 -25.43 -21.78
N SER A 54 -3.00 -26.51 -22.49
CA SER A 54 -3.30 -26.50 -23.94
C SER A 54 -4.64 -25.84 -24.28
N ALA A 55 -5.50 -25.63 -23.27
CA ALA A 55 -6.66 -24.75 -23.33
C ALA A 55 -6.94 -24.17 -21.93
N SER A 56 -7.95 -23.30 -21.82
CA SER A 56 -8.32 -22.71 -20.53
C SER A 56 -8.73 -23.76 -19.50
N VAL A 57 -8.33 -23.52 -18.25
CA VAL A 57 -8.73 -24.31 -17.07
C VAL A 57 -9.65 -23.48 -16.18
N THR A 58 -10.74 -24.08 -15.70
CA THR A 58 -11.70 -23.45 -14.77
C THR A 58 -11.77 -24.20 -13.44
N VAL A 59 -11.52 -23.50 -12.34
CA VAL A 59 -11.75 -23.98 -10.97
C VAL A 59 -13.22 -23.73 -10.62
N SER A 60 -13.98 -24.80 -10.38
CA SER A 60 -15.44 -24.70 -10.14
C SER A 60 -15.80 -24.11 -8.76
N ASN A 61 -17.06 -23.71 -8.62
CA ASN A 61 -17.67 -23.39 -7.33
C ASN A 61 -17.47 -24.53 -6.31
N GLY A 62 -16.95 -24.22 -5.12
CA GLY A 62 -16.65 -25.19 -4.07
C GLY A 62 -15.34 -25.96 -4.24
N VAL A 63 -14.62 -25.77 -5.35
CA VAL A 63 -13.34 -26.43 -5.65
C VAL A 63 -12.17 -25.52 -5.30
N THR A 64 -11.13 -26.10 -4.71
CA THR A 64 -9.82 -25.48 -4.50
C THR A 64 -8.80 -26.09 -5.45
N LEU A 65 -8.10 -25.25 -6.20
CA LEU A 65 -6.85 -25.59 -6.88
C LEU A 65 -5.68 -25.09 -6.03
N THR A 66 -4.80 -26.01 -5.63
CA THR A 66 -3.53 -25.71 -4.96
C THR A 66 -2.37 -25.94 -5.92
N ILE A 67 -1.49 -24.94 -6.07
CA ILE A 67 -0.27 -25.00 -6.87
C ILE A 67 0.92 -24.93 -5.90
N GLU A 68 1.81 -25.92 -5.92
CA GLU A 68 2.98 -25.94 -5.04
C GLU A 68 4.05 -24.93 -5.47
N ALA A 69 4.85 -24.46 -4.51
CA ALA A 69 5.98 -23.57 -4.74
C ALA A 69 6.98 -24.12 -5.78
N GLY A 70 7.51 -23.26 -6.65
CA GLY A 70 8.41 -23.64 -7.74
C GLY A 70 7.73 -24.20 -8.99
N THR A 71 6.40 -24.39 -8.98
CA THR A 71 5.67 -24.88 -10.17
C THR A 71 5.68 -23.83 -11.29
N THR A 72 5.92 -24.28 -12.52
CA THR A 72 5.79 -23.49 -13.75
C THR A 72 4.58 -23.95 -14.55
N LEU A 73 3.72 -23.00 -14.91
CA LEU A 73 2.53 -23.19 -15.73
C LEU A 73 2.77 -22.49 -17.07
N GLN A 74 2.73 -23.28 -18.15
CA GLN A 74 2.91 -22.83 -19.52
C GLN A 74 1.57 -22.86 -20.23
N PHE A 75 1.08 -21.69 -20.66
CA PHE A 75 -0.26 -21.53 -21.22
C PHE A 75 -0.23 -21.41 -22.75
N ALA A 76 -1.10 -22.14 -23.43
CA ALA A 76 -1.38 -21.96 -24.86
C ALA A 76 -1.88 -20.54 -25.19
N ALA A 77 -1.78 -20.15 -26.46
CA ALA A 77 -2.22 -18.83 -26.91
C ALA A 77 -3.71 -18.61 -26.59
N GLY A 78 -4.02 -17.50 -25.90
CA GLY A 78 -5.37 -17.16 -25.43
C GLY A 78 -5.92 -18.00 -24.25
N ALA A 79 -5.26 -19.08 -23.81
CA ALA A 79 -5.70 -19.90 -22.68
C ALA A 79 -5.66 -19.13 -21.35
N ARG A 80 -6.64 -19.39 -20.46
CA ARG A 80 -6.81 -18.70 -19.17
C ARG A 80 -6.84 -19.69 -18.01
N LEU A 81 -6.47 -19.24 -16.82
CA LEU A 81 -6.89 -19.89 -15.57
C LEU A 81 -8.00 -19.06 -14.94
N THR A 82 -9.19 -19.64 -14.87
CA THR A 82 -10.40 -19.01 -14.34
C THR A 82 -10.77 -19.63 -12.99
N VAL A 83 -10.96 -18.83 -11.96
CA VAL A 83 -11.63 -19.22 -10.71
C VAL A 83 -13.06 -18.73 -10.79
N ALA A 84 -14.01 -19.67 -10.90
CA ALA A 84 -15.43 -19.34 -10.93
C ALA A 84 -15.91 -18.85 -9.55
N PRO A 85 -17.03 -18.11 -9.45
CA PRO A 85 -17.57 -17.67 -8.17
C PRO A 85 -17.73 -18.83 -7.17
N GLY A 86 -17.10 -18.68 -6.01
CA GLY A 86 -17.06 -19.70 -4.95
C GLY A 86 -16.00 -20.81 -5.11
N GLY A 87 -15.23 -20.81 -6.19
CA GLY A 87 -13.97 -21.57 -6.29
C GLY A 87 -12.82 -20.86 -5.56
N ARG A 88 -11.66 -21.51 -5.49
CA ARG A 88 -10.47 -20.99 -4.79
C ARG A 88 -9.18 -21.35 -5.52
N LEU A 89 -8.27 -20.38 -5.65
CA LEU A 89 -6.88 -20.61 -6.04
C LEU A 89 -5.96 -20.40 -4.83
N LEU A 90 -5.07 -21.36 -4.59
CA LEU A 90 -3.95 -21.25 -3.66
C LEU A 90 -2.65 -21.47 -4.44
N ALA A 91 -1.94 -20.38 -4.73
CA ALA A 91 -0.68 -20.37 -5.45
C ALA A 91 0.36 -19.60 -4.63
N GLU A 92 0.76 -20.18 -3.51
CA GLU A 92 1.68 -19.58 -2.55
C GLU A 92 3.08 -20.19 -2.73
N GLY A 93 3.90 -19.53 -3.54
CA GLY A 93 5.31 -19.83 -3.75
C GLY A 93 6.19 -19.38 -2.58
N SER A 94 7.51 -19.39 -2.79
CA SER A 94 8.48 -18.77 -1.88
C SER A 94 9.49 -17.93 -2.66
N GLU A 95 10.25 -17.07 -1.96
CA GLU A 95 11.34 -16.28 -2.55
C GLU A 95 12.34 -17.15 -3.35
N THR A 96 12.69 -18.33 -2.83
CA THR A 96 13.62 -19.27 -3.48
C THR A 96 12.96 -20.22 -4.48
N ALA A 97 11.64 -20.34 -4.46
CA ALA A 97 10.85 -21.19 -5.36
C ALA A 97 9.55 -20.48 -5.79
N PRO A 98 9.63 -19.42 -6.60
CA PRO A 98 8.46 -18.68 -7.04
C PRO A 98 7.64 -19.50 -8.05
N ILE A 99 6.32 -19.34 -8.02
CA ILE A 99 5.42 -19.92 -9.03
C ILE A 99 5.48 -19.08 -10.31
N LYS A 100 5.48 -19.71 -11.48
CA LYS A 100 5.60 -19.01 -12.77
C LYS A 100 4.36 -19.25 -13.62
N PHE A 101 3.65 -18.18 -13.97
CA PHE A 101 2.53 -18.19 -14.91
C PHE A 101 2.99 -17.53 -16.22
N VAL A 102 3.30 -18.34 -17.23
CA VAL A 102 3.95 -17.87 -18.46
C VAL A 102 3.27 -18.41 -19.72
N ARG A 103 3.37 -17.67 -20.84
CA ARG A 103 3.02 -18.25 -22.15
C ARG A 103 3.89 -19.47 -22.46
N SER A 104 3.33 -20.44 -23.19
CA SER A 104 4.10 -21.58 -23.69
C SER A 104 5.25 -21.12 -24.60
N SER A 105 6.37 -21.82 -24.55
CA SER A 105 7.53 -21.56 -25.42
C SER A 105 7.45 -22.30 -26.76
N SER A 106 6.64 -23.36 -26.84
CA SER A 106 6.41 -24.13 -28.08
C SER A 106 5.30 -23.56 -28.95
N GLU A 107 4.43 -22.71 -28.39
CA GLU A 107 3.33 -22.06 -29.13
C GLU A 107 3.57 -20.55 -29.23
N GLY A 108 3.34 -20.00 -30.43
CA GLY A 108 3.43 -18.56 -30.66
C GLY A 108 2.22 -17.82 -30.11
N GLY A 109 2.45 -16.65 -29.51
CA GLY A 109 1.39 -15.77 -28.98
C GLY A 109 1.38 -15.68 -27.45
N ASN A 110 0.44 -14.88 -26.95
CA ASN A 110 0.28 -14.57 -25.53
C ASN A 110 -0.94 -15.30 -24.96
N TRP A 111 -0.88 -15.67 -23.67
CA TRP A 111 -1.99 -16.32 -22.96
C TRP A 111 -2.98 -15.29 -22.38
N GLY A 112 -4.11 -15.74 -21.88
CA GLY A 112 -5.23 -14.85 -21.51
C GLY A 112 -5.11 -14.13 -20.17
N GLY A 113 -4.27 -14.59 -19.24
CA GLY A 113 -4.19 -14.06 -17.86
C GLY A 113 -5.02 -14.85 -16.84
N LEU A 114 -4.93 -14.47 -15.57
CA LEU A 114 -5.69 -15.05 -14.46
C LEU A 114 -7.02 -14.31 -14.27
N PHE A 115 -8.13 -15.05 -14.18
CA PHE A 115 -9.46 -14.49 -13.94
C PHE A 115 -10.00 -15.04 -12.62
N ILE A 116 -10.25 -14.18 -11.63
CA ILE A 116 -10.78 -14.57 -10.32
C ILE A 116 -12.11 -13.88 -10.10
N SER A 117 -13.21 -14.63 -10.23
CA SER A 117 -14.56 -14.13 -10.03
C SER A 117 -15.09 -14.57 -8.67
N GLY A 118 -15.77 -13.66 -7.97
CA GLY A 118 -16.37 -13.93 -6.66
C GLY A 118 -17.87 -13.67 -6.61
N ARG A 119 -18.39 -13.81 -5.39
CA ARG A 119 -19.71 -13.36 -4.91
C ARG A 119 -19.65 -13.29 -3.37
N ALA A 120 -20.75 -12.90 -2.73
CA ALA A 120 -20.90 -13.05 -1.28
C ALA A 120 -20.60 -14.50 -0.84
N GLY A 121 -19.74 -14.66 0.17
CA GLY A 121 -19.31 -15.97 0.69
C GLY A 121 -18.29 -16.73 -0.16
N SER A 122 -17.74 -16.16 -1.25
CA SER A 122 -16.58 -16.78 -1.93
C SER A 122 -15.33 -16.78 -1.05
N PRO A 123 -14.54 -17.87 -1.03
CA PRO A 123 -13.32 -17.95 -0.23
C PRO A 123 -12.23 -17.02 -0.78
N GLU A 124 -11.26 -16.68 0.07
CA GLU A 124 -10.08 -15.93 -0.38
C GLU A 124 -9.17 -16.82 -1.24
N SER A 125 -8.89 -16.34 -2.46
CA SER A 125 -7.81 -16.87 -3.29
C SER A 125 -6.49 -16.16 -2.97
N ARG A 126 -5.39 -16.90 -2.92
CA ARG A 126 -4.09 -16.41 -2.45
C ARG A 126 -3.04 -16.68 -3.52
N ILE A 127 -2.32 -15.64 -3.93
CA ILE A 127 -1.18 -15.75 -4.84
C ILE A 127 0.00 -15.04 -4.15
N ALA A 128 1.03 -15.81 -3.81
CA ALA A 128 2.22 -15.29 -3.13
C ALA A 128 3.49 -15.73 -3.87
N HIS A 129 4.51 -14.86 -3.93
CA HIS A 129 5.80 -15.12 -4.61
C HIS A 129 5.64 -15.73 -6.01
N ALA A 130 5.10 -14.95 -6.94
CA ALA A 130 4.87 -15.42 -8.31
C ALA A 130 5.33 -14.43 -9.39
N TYR A 131 5.76 -14.98 -10.51
CA TYR A 131 6.12 -14.26 -11.73
C TYR A 131 5.06 -14.51 -12.81
N ILE A 132 4.52 -13.44 -13.38
CA ILE A 132 3.40 -13.48 -14.34
C ILE A 132 3.81 -12.76 -15.63
N ASP A 133 3.84 -13.47 -16.76
CA ASP A 133 4.40 -12.95 -18.02
C ASP A 133 3.75 -13.54 -19.27
N GLY A 134 3.77 -12.81 -20.38
CA GLY A 134 3.25 -13.24 -21.67
C GLY A 134 1.72 -13.21 -21.80
N ASN A 135 1.02 -12.44 -20.96
CA ASN A 135 -0.43 -12.20 -21.03
C ASN A 135 -0.86 -11.31 -22.21
N SER A 136 -2.10 -11.44 -22.66
CA SER A 136 -2.70 -10.71 -23.81
C SER A 136 -3.71 -9.63 -23.38
N SER A 137 -4.31 -9.81 -22.21
CA SER A 137 -5.13 -8.86 -21.45
C SER A 137 -4.47 -8.60 -20.09
N THR A 138 -5.17 -8.02 -19.11
CA THR A 138 -4.68 -7.84 -17.74
C THR A 138 -4.10 -9.13 -17.16
N ALA A 139 -2.96 -9.05 -16.46
CA ALA A 139 -2.28 -10.24 -15.95
C ALA A 139 -3.07 -10.96 -14.84
N VAL A 140 -3.64 -10.20 -13.91
CA VAL A 140 -4.58 -10.68 -12.88
C VAL A 140 -5.85 -9.84 -12.90
N GLN A 141 -6.98 -10.45 -13.23
CA GLN A 141 -8.29 -9.79 -13.29
C GLN A 141 -9.21 -10.35 -12.20
N CYS A 142 -9.56 -9.50 -11.24
CA CYS A 142 -10.48 -9.82 -10.15
C CYS A 142 -11.82 -9.11 -10.35
N SER A 143 -12.92 -9.79 -10.05
CA SER A 143 -14.26 -9.20 -10.07
C SER A 143 -15.10 -9.79 -8.95
N ASP A 144 -15.59 -8.96 -8.04
CA ASP A 144 -16.39 -9.37 -6.87
C ASP A 144 -15.64 -10.35 -5.94
N ALA A 145 -14.32 -10.46 -6.11
CA ALA A 145 -13.44 -11.48 -5.54
C ALA A 145 -12.99 -11.15 -4.11
N THR A 146 -12.43 -12.13 -3.42
CA THR A 146 -11.59 -11.89 -2.23
C THR A 146 -10.20 -12.43 -2.55
N VAL A 147 -9.18 -11.57 -2.53
CA VAL A 147 -7.82 -11.94 -2.90
C VAL A 147 -6.77 -11.43 -1.92
N PHE A 148 -5.71 -12.22 -1.76
CA PHE A 148 -4.45 -11.80 -1.14
C PHE A 148 -3.34 -12.01 -2.18
N LEU A 149 -2.70 -10.91 -2.57
CA LEU A 149 -1.64 -10.87 -3.58
C LEU A 149 -0.37 -10.37 -2.89
N ASP A 150 0.68 -11.20 -2.89
CA ASP A 150 1.93 -10.92 -2.18
C ASP A 150 3.16 -11.25 -3.02
N HIS A 151 4.19 -10.40 -3.01
CA HIS A 151 5.43 -10.63 -3.74
C HIS A 151 5.22 -11.01 -5.23
N LEU A 152 4.23 -10.38 -5.90
CA LEU A 152 4.00 -10.60 -7.33
C LEU A 152 4.95 -9.74 -8.17
N THR A 153 5.42 -10.31 -9.27
CA THR A 153 6.27 -9.64 -10.26
C THR A 153 5.71 -9.87 -11.66
N PHE A 154 5.68 -8.83 -12.48
CA PHE A 154 5.08 -8.89 -13.82
C PHE A 154 6.17 -8.74 -14.90
N GLY A 155 6.29 -9.71 -15.80
CA GLY A 155 7.29 -9.66 -16.89
C GLY A 155 6.84 -8.83 -18.10
N ASN A 156 5.53 -8.80 -18.35
CA ASN A 156 4.97 -8.21 -19.55
C ASN A 156 4.56 -6.75 -19.37
N THR A 157 5.51 -5.85 -19.57
CA THR A 157 5.31 -4.39 -19.47
C THR A 157 4.41 -3.79 -20.58
N SER A 158 3.82 -4.61 -21.47
CA SER A 158 2.97 -4.14 -22.57
C SER A 158 1.46 -4.26 -22.31
N ARG A 159 1.06 -4.74 -21.12
CA ARG A 159 -0.34 -4.99 -20.71
C ARG A 159 -0.57 -4.61 -19.24
N PRO A 160 -1.81 -4.26 -18.85
CA PRO A 160 -2.16 -4.00 -17.45
C PRO A 160 -1.79 -5.17 -16.52
N TYR A 161 -1.44 -4.85 -15.27
CA TYR A 161 -0.98 -5.86 -14.32
C TYR A 161 -2.12 -6.40 -13.47
N LEU A 162 -2.93 -5.51 -12.89
CA LEU A 162 -3.99 -5.88 -11.94
C LEU A 162 -5.29 -5.12 -12.22
N MET A 163 -6.42 -5.81 -12.10
CA MET A 163 -7.75 -5.22 -12.06
C MET A 163 -8.49 -5.77 -10.83
N VAL A 164 -9.13 -4.91 -10.02
CA VAL A 164 -9.79 -5.30 -8.74
C VAL A 164 -11.22 -4.80 -8.58
N ASP A 165 -11.98 -4.77 -9.68
CA ASP A 165 -13.38 -4.34 -9.69
C ASP A 165 -14.23 -5.00 -8.60
N ARG A 166 -14.97 -4.18 -7.83
CA ARG A 166 -15.88 -4.60 -6.75
C ARG A 166 -15.25 -5.63 -5.81
N SER A 167 -13.93 -5.65 -5.64
CA SER A 167 -13.24 -6.76 -4.98
C SER A 167 -12.84 -6.41 -3.55
N SER A 168 -12.46 -7.43 -2.79
CA SER A 168 -11.80 -7.30 -1.50
C SER A 168 -10.36 -7.79 -1.68
N PHE A 169 -9.37 -6.97 -1.37
CA PHE A 169 -7.97 -7.23 -1.69
C PHE A 169 -7.00 -6.75 -0.60
N VAL A 170 -5.94 -7.52 -0.41
CA VAL A 170 -4.65 -7.02 0.08
C VAL A 170 -3.62 -7.28 -1.01
N VAL A 171 -2.92 -6.23 -1.41
CA VAL A 171 -1.84 -6.25 -2.40
C VAL A 171 -0.59 -5.75 -1.69
N GLN A 172 0.39 -6.62 -1.49
CA GLN A 172 1.60 -6.28 -0.73
C GLN A 172 2.90 -6.78 -1.38
N HIS A 173 3.98 -6.02 -1.20
CA HIS A 173 5.32 -6.37 -1.71
C HIS A 173 5.40 -6.67 -3.22
N CYS A 174 4.38 -6.27 -3.99
CA CYS A 174 4.34 -6.49 -5.42
C CYS A 174 5.19 -5.45 -6.15
N VAL A 175 5.79 -5.87 -7.27
CA VAL A 175 6.57 -5.01 -8.17
C VAL A 175 5.81 -4.88 -9.47
N PHE A 176 5.25 -3.69 -9.70
CA PHE A 176 4.58 -3.28 -10.92
C PHE A 176 5.59 -2.47 -11.75
N PRO A 177 6.32 -3.06 -12.71
CA PRO A 177 7.38 -2.35 -13.44
C PRO A 177 6.83 -1.25 -14.35
N SER A 178 7.68 -0.30 -14.75
CA SER A 178 7.30 0.76 -15.69
C SER A 178 6.82 0.18 -17.02
N ALA A 179 5.74 0.75 -17.56
CA ALA A 179 5.10 0.26 -18.77
C ALA A 179 5.91 0.57 -20.03
N THR A 180 5.86 -0.34 -21.00
CA THR A 180 6.25 -0.10 -22.40
C THR A 180 5.02 0.08 -23.31
N GLY A 181 3.83 -0.27 -22.84
CA GLY A 181 2.54 0.09 -23.43
C GLY A 181 1.93 1.36 -22.83
N ARG A 182 0.73 1.74 -23.28
CA ARG A 182 -0.11 2.78 -22.68
C ARG A 182 -1.32 2.12 -22.03
N PHE A 183 -1.37 2.12 -20.71
CA PHE A 183 -2.40 1.52 -19.86
C PHE A 183 -2.16 1.92 -18.39
N GLU A 184 -3.20 2.04 -17.56
CA GLU A 184 -2.99 2.15 -16.10
C GLU A 184 -2.39 0.86 -15.54
N LEU A 185 -1.41 0.96 -14.65
CA LEU A 185 -0.77 -0.24 -14.09
C LEU A 185 -1.78 -1.08 -13.30
N ILE A 186 -2.73 -0.40 -12.64
CA ILE A 186 -3.88 -0.96 -11.94
C ILE A 186 -5.14 -0.17 -12.29
N HIS A 187 -6.25 -0.88 -12.49
CA HIS A 187 -7.60 -0.33 -12.65
C HIS A 187 -8.57 -0.93 -11.61
N ALA A 188 -9.54 -0.17 -11.12
CA ALA A 188 -10.68 -0.72 -10.39
C ALA A 188 -11.96 0.10 -10.57
N ASP A 189 -13.06 -0.59 -10.93
CA ASP A 189 -14.40 0.00 -10.96
C ASP A 189 -15.35 -0.61 -9.90
N GLY A 190 -16.31 0.20 -9.43
CA GLY A 190 -17.35 -0.18 -8.48
C GLY A 190 -16.86 -0.35 -7.03
N GLY A 191 -15.69 0.18 -6.70
CA GLY A 191 -15.14 0.24 -5.35
C GLY A 191 -14.82 -1.11 -4.69
N ILE A 192 -14.84 -1.12 -3.35
CA ILE A 192 -14.58 -2.30 -2.52
C ILE A 192 -15.93 -2.95 -2.16
N LYS A 193 -16.05 -4.28 -2.28
CA LYS A 193 -17.30 -4.96 -1.91
C LYS A 193 -17.67 -4.83 -0.42
N PRO A 194 -18.96 -4.92 -0.06
CA PRO A 194 -19.41 -4.85 1.33
C PRO A 194 -18.68 -5.82 2.27
N GLY A 195 -18.19 -5.30 3.40
CA GLY A 195 -17.38 -6.05 4.36
C GLY A 195 -15.99 -6.45 3.86
N GLY A 196 -15.57 -5.94 2.70
CA GLY A 196 -14.24 -6.13 2.13
C GLY A 196 -13.19 -5.18 2.70
N ARG A 197 -12.00 -5.29 2.12
CA ARG A 197 -10.80 -4.48 2.37
C ARG A 197 -10.22 -4.06 1.03
N GLY A 198 -9.58 -2.90 0.96
CA GLY A 198 -8.84 -2.48 -0.22
C GLY A 198 -7.50 -1.90 0.18
N ILE A 199 -6.48 -2.74 0.34
CA ILE A 199 -5.19 -2.33 0.91
C ILE A 199 -4.07 -2.58 -0.11
N PHE A 200 -3.33 -1.53 -0.43
CA PHE A 200 -2.04 -1.57 -1.08
C PHE A 200 -0.97 -1.19 -0.06
N ARG A 201 -0.05 -2.10 0.27
CA ARG A 201 1.12 -1.75 1.11
C ARG A 201 2.46 -2.21 0.58
N ARG A 202 3.50 -1.41 0.81
CA ARG A 202 4.91 -1.77 0.49
C ARG A 202 5.13 -2.26 -0.95
N ASN A 203 4.26 -1.86 -1.87
CA ASN A 203 4.42 -2.16 -3.28
C ASN A 203 5.39 -1.17 -3.91
N TYR A 204 6.00 -1.59 -5.01
CA TYR A 204 6.78 -0.75 -5.90
C TYR A 204 6.01 -0.55 -7.20
N PHE A 205 5.79 0.71 -7.57
CA PHE A 205 5.10 1.11 -8.79
C PHE A 205 6.05 1.91 -9.69
N GLY A 206 6.31 1.36 -10.88
CA GLY A 206 6.86 2.06 -12.02
C GLY A 206 5.90 3.11 -12.59
N ALA A 207 6.33 3.73 -13.69
CA ALA A 207 5.53 4.74 -14.39
C ALA A 207 4.82 4.15 -15.63
N PRO A 208 3.61 4.62 -15.96
CA PRO A 208 3.06 4.59 -17.31
C PRO A 208 4.04 5.18 -18.34
N ARG A 209 3.91 4.77 -19.61
CA ARG A 209 4.86 5.18 -20.66
C ARG A 209 4.65 6.61 -21.16
N ALA A 210 3.40 6.98 -21.45
CA ALA A 210 3.05 8.23 -22.14
C ALA A 210 1.53 8.43 -22.18
N GLY A 211 1.11 9.70 -22.22
CA GLY A 211 -0.26 10.13 -22.44
C GLY A 211 -1.08 10.26 -21.15
N TYR A 212 -2.36 10.59 -21.34
CA TYR A 212 -3.41 10.53 -20.31
C TYR A 212 -3.56 9.08 -19.85
N THR A 213 -2.89 8.72 -18.75
CA THR A 213 -2.75 7.37 -18.21
C THR A 213 -2.13 7.44 -16.83
N ASP A 214 -2.86 6.95 -15.85
CA ASP A 214 -2.50 7.02 -14.43
C ASP A 214 -1.68 5.81 -13.99
N VAL A 215 -1.03 5.88 -12.82
CA VAL A 215 -0.45 4.65 -12.25
C VAL A 215 -1.58 3.75 -11.73
N ILE A 216 -2.58 4.34 -11.08
CA ILE A 216 -3.78 3.67 -10.57
C ILE A 216 -5.02 4.54 -10.80
N ASP A 217 -5.97 4.04 -11.60
CA ASP A 217 -7.36 4.50 -11.65
C ASP A 217 -8.20 3.68 -10.65
N PHE A 218 -8.94 4.36 -9.77
CA PHE A 218 -9.83 3.71 -8.81
C PHE A 218 -11.14 4.46 -8.61
N THR A 219 -12.23 3.88 -9.11
CA THR A 219 -13.56 4.47 -9.09
C THR A 219 -14.49 3.80 -8.06
N GLY A 220 -15.03 4.61 -7.15
CA GLY A 220 -15.94 4.20 -6.06
C GLY A 220 -15.27 3.78 -4.75
N CYS A 221 -16.05 3.83 -3.65
CA CYS A 221 -15.77 3.47 -2.25
C CYS A 221 -15.72 4.64 -1.24
N ASN A 222 -16.82 5.40 -1.15
CA ASN A 222 -16.98 6.43 -0.11
C ASN A 222 -17.32 5.87 1.28
N ARG A 223 -17.06 6.67 2.33
CA ARG A 223 -17.65 6.48 3.66
C ARG A 223 -19.17 6.71 3.61
N PRO A 224 -19.98 6.10 4.50
CA PRO A 224 -19.59 5.08 5.47
C PRO A 224 -19.46 3.70 4.79
N GLY A 225 -18.26 3.15 4.79
CA GLY A 225 -17.89 1.92 4.08
C GLY A 225 -16.38 1.67 4.18
N PRO A 226 -15.88 0.52 3.69
CA PRO A 226 -14.46 0.33 3.49
C PRO A 226 -13.96 1.29 2.40
N ILE A 227 -12.82 1.91 2.65
CA ILE A 227 -12.15 2.85 1.73
C ILE A 227 -10.83 2.24 1.27
N VAL A 228 -10.21 2.78 0.21
CA VAL A 228 -8.91 2.29 -0.25
C VAL A 228 -7.77 2.83 0.62
N GLU A 229 -6.82 1.97 1.00
CA GLU A 229 -5.68 2.32 1.86
C GLU A 229 -4.35 2.08 1.15
N PHE A 230 -3.52 3.13 1.07
CA PHE A 230 -2.17 3.10 0.52
C PHE A 230 -1.16 3.35 1.64
N ILE A 231 -0.43 2.31 2.04
CA ILE A 231 0.47 2.35 3.20
C ILE A 231 1.91 2.01 2.78
N ASN A 232 2.86 2.92 3.02
CA ASN A 232 4.29 2.68 2.78
C ASN A 232 4.66 2.23 1.34
N ASN A 233 3.89 2.56 0.31
CA ASN A 233 4.25 2.23 -1.09
C ASN A 233 5.29 3.19 -1.67
N VAL A 234 5.86 2.83 -2.82
CA VAL A 234 6.79 3.65 -3.61
C VAL A 234 6.26 3.78 -5.03
N PHE A 235 6.16 5.01 -5.53
CA PHE A 235 5.78 5.35 -6.90
C PHE A 235 6.90 6.19 -7.54
N VAL A 236 7.43 5.75 -8.68
CA VAL A 236 8.61 6.40 -9.31
C VAL A 236 8.31 7.26 -10.55
N GLY A 237 7.03 7.47 -10.88
CA GLY A 237 6.61 8.45 -11.88
C GLY A 237 5.18 8.26 -12.36
N ALA A 238 4.65 9.27 -13.03
CA ALA A 238 3.37 9.21 -13.76
C ALA A 238 3.49 9.96 -15.11
N THR A 239 2.48 9.80 -15.97
CA THR A 239 2.29 10.63 -17.16
C THR A 239 0.99 11.43 -17.15
N ASP A 240 0.07 11.09 -16.24
CA ASP A 240 -1.04 11.91 -15.78
C ASP A 240 -1.01 11.86 -14.24
N ASP A 241 -2.03 11.39 -13.51
CA ASP A 241 -1.94 11.27 -12.05
C ASP A 241 -1.24 9.96 -11.61
N ILE A 242 -0.67 9.93 -10.41
CA ILE A 242 -0.23 8.65 -9.80
C ILE A 242 -1.47 7.91 -9.29
N LEU A 243 -2.29 8.59 -8.51
CA LEU A 243 -3.58 8.09 -8.02
C LEU A 243 -4.66 9.03 -8.56
N ASP A 244 -5.51 8.59 -9.50
CA ASP A 244 -6.75 9.32 -9.85
C ASP A 244 -7.95 8.55 -9.34
N PHE A 245 -8.62 9.08 -8.31
CA PHE A 245 -9.76 8.39 -7.70
C PHE A 245 -11.06 9.21 -7.78
N ASP A 246 -12.01 8.74 -8.60
CA ASP A 246 -13.29 9.40 -8.85
C ASP A 246 -14.43 8.83 -7.98
N GLY A 247 -14.98 9.66 -7.10
CA GLY A 247 -16.04 9.24 -6.17
C GLY A 247 -15.57 8.21 -5.14
N THR A 248 -14.38 8.40 -4.59
CA THR A 248 -13.61 7.39 -3.85
C THR A 248 -12.95 7.99 -2.62
N ASP A 249 -13.15 7.40 -1.45
CA ASP A 249 -12.43 7.83 -0.24
C ASP A 249 -11.10 7.09 -0.13
N ALA A 250 -10.08 7.74 0.45
CA ALA A 250 -8.77 7.10 0.61
C ALA A 250 -8.04 7.45 1.93
N TRP A 251 -7.29 6.48 2.43
CA TRP A 251 -6.25 6.65 3.45
C TRP A 251 -4.88 6.47 2.81
N ILE A 252 -4.03 7.50 2.83
CA ILE A 252 -2.76 7.54 2.10
C ILE A 252 -1.67 7.87 3.11
N GLU A 253 -0.99 6.85 3.65
CA GLU A 253 -0.05 6.99 4.77
C GLU A 253 1.38 6.49 4.46
N GLY A 254 2.37 7.34 4.67
CA GLY A 254 3.78 6.94 4.64
C GLY A 254 4.36 6.62 3.26
N ASN A 255 3.67 6.92 2.15
CA ASN A 255 4.12 6.57 0.80
C ASN A 255 5.23 7.52 0.31
N ILE A 256 5.99 7.08 -0.71
CA ILE A 256 6.97 7.88 -1.43
C ILE A 256 6.49 8.07 -2.87
N PHE A 257 6.29 9.32 -3.27
CA PHE A 257 5.85 9.72 -4.60
C PHE A 257 6.95 10.54 -5.28
N LEU A 258 7.42 10.07 -6.43
CA LEU A 258 8.47 10.73 -7.22
C LEU A 258 7.97 10.96 -8.65
N HIS A 259 8.45 12.02 -9.31
CA HIS A 259 8.37 12.21 -10.76
C HIS A 259 6.94 12.17 -11.35
N ALA A 260 5.96 12.72 -10.62
CA ALA A 260 4.60 12.91 -11.12
C ALA A 260 4.60 14.14 -12.06
N HIS A 261 4.73 13.90 -13.35
CA HIS A 261 4.80 14.94 -14.37
C HIS A 261 3.88 14.66 -15.55
N ARG A 262 3.13 15.68 -15.97
CA ARG A 262 2.19 15.56 -17.09
C ARG A 262 2.95 15.31 -18.38
N ASN A 263 2.61 14.24 -19.08
CA ASN A 263 3.16 13.89 -20.39
C ASN A 263 2.00 13.50 -21.33
N GLY A 264 1.03 14.40 -21.43
CA GLY A 264 -0.29 14.17 -22.01
C GLY A 264 -1.16 15.42 -22.05
N SER A 265 -2.46 15.22 -22.25
CA SER A 265 -3.48 16.28 -22.37
C SER A 265 -4.86 15.70 -22.02
N PRO A 266 -5.79 16.48 -21.42
CA PRO A 266 -5.71 17.91 -21.13
C PRO A 266 -5.54 18.28 -19.65
N ASN A 267 -5.69 17.31 -18.75
CA ASN A 267 -5.74 17.51 -17.30
C ASN A 267 -4.35 17.78 -16.72
N SER A 268 -4.15 17.45 -15.45
CA SER A 268 -2.93 17.72 -14.72
C SER A 268 -2.36 16.46 -14.08
N SER A 269 -1.20 16.59 -13.41
CA SER A 269 -0.41 15.44 -12.97
C SER A 269 0.00 15.58 -11.51
N SER A 270 -0.52 14.67 -10.70
CA SER A 270 -0.52 14.79 -9.25
C SER A 270 -0.12 13.47 -8.61
N ALA A 271 0.60 13.56 -7.51
CA ALA A 271 0.86 12.38 -6.70
C ALA A 271 -0.41 11.81 -6.04
N VAL A 272 -1.37 12.66 -5.65
CA VAL A 272 -2.74 12.24 -5.30
C VAL A 272 -3.76 13.14 -6.00
N SER A 273 -4.77 12.54 -6.61
CA SER A 273 -5.80 13.21 -7.39
C SER A 273 -7.13 12.50 -7.27
N GLY A 274 -8.19 13.21 -7.61
CA GLY A 274 -9.52 12.64 -7.68
C GLY A 274 -10.55 13.68 -8.08
N GLY A 275 -11.59 13.22 -8.76
CA GLY A 275 -12.78 13.97 -9.13
C GLY A 275 -14.05 13.31 -8.60
N SER A 276 -15.16 13.52 -9.31
CA SER A 276 -16.49 13.12 -8.87
C SER A 276 -17.11 12.07 -9.80
N ASN A 277 -17.55 10.93 -9.25
CA ASN A 277 -18.31 9.93 -10.00
C ASN A 277 -19.80 9.94 -9.61
N PHE A 278 -20.70 10.09 -10.58
CA PHE A 278 -22.16 10.18 -10.40
C PHE A 278 -22.65 11.13 -9.27
N GLY A 279 -21.87 12.17 -8.96
CA GLY A 279 -22.17 13.14 -7.90
C GLY A 279 -21.62 12.79 -6.51
N ASN A 280 -20.98 11.63 -6.35
CA ASN A 280 -20.11 11.36 -5.21
C ASN A 280 -18.79 12.12 -5.38
N THR A 281 -18.22 12.56 -4.26
CA THR A 281 -16.93 13.25 -4.16
C THR A 281 -15.86 12.28 -3.64
N SER A 282 -14.61 12.73 -3.50
CA SER A 282 -13.50 11.93 -2.97
C SER A 282 -12.89 12.60 -1.74
N GLU A 283 -12.77 11.85 -0.64
CA GLU A 283 -12.33 12.33 0.67
C GLU A 283 -11.05 11.63 1.14
N PHE A 284 -9.92 12.31 0.97
CA PHE A 284 -8.59 11.76 1.28
C PHE A 284 -8.04 12.23 2.62
N THR A 285 -7.48 11.28 3.36
CA THR A 285 -6.61 11.53 4.51
C THR A 285 -5.17 11.15 4.13
N VAL A 286 -4.28 12.14 4.07
CA VAL A 286 -2.93 12.02 3.49
C VAL A 286 -1.90 12.34 4.57
N ILE A 287 -1.25 11.32 5.14
CA ILE A 287 -0.40 11.44 6.34
C ILE A 287 1.01 10.91 6.12
N GLY A 288 2.06 11.64 6.50
CA GLY A 288 3.41 11.06 6.56
C GLY A 288 4.05 10.76 5.20
N ASN A 289 3.52 11.28 4.08
CA ASN A 289 4.03 10.98 2.75
C ASN A 289 5.21 11.89 2.36
N LEU A 290 6.03 11.39 1.44
CA LEU A 290 7.15 12.11 0.84
C LEU A 290 6.86 12.32 -0.65
N PHE A 291 6.88 13.56 -1.10
CA PHE A 291 6.67 13.97 -2.48
C PHE A 291 7.95 14.66 -2.98
N TYR A 292 8.51 14.22 -4.11
CA TYR A 292 9.70 14.83 -4.70
C TYR A 292 9.61 14.92 -6.23
N ASP A 293 9.95 16.09 -6.79
CA ASP A 293 9.95 16.34 -8.25
C ASP A 293 8.57 16.02 -8.84
N VAL A 294 7.60 16.86 -8.50
CA VAL A 294 6.18 16.69 -8.89
C VAL A 294 5.60 17.98 -9.45
N ASP A 295 4.76 17.85 -10.47
CA ASP A 295 3.91 18.93 -10.97
C ASP A 295 2.93 19.36 -9.84
N GLN A 296 2.22 18.40 -9.23
CA GLN A 296 1.37 18.60 -8.04
C GLN A 296 1.62 17.56 -6.95
N ALA A 297 1.53 17.96 -5.69
CA ALA A 297 1.39 16.99 -4.59
C ALA A 297 -0.06 16.51 -4.48
N ALA A 298 -1.04 17.40 -4.62
CA ALA A 298 -2.46 17.07 -4.53
C ALA A 298 -3.35 17.88 -5.49
N THR A 299 -4.31 17.21 -6.14
CA THR A 299 -5.36 17.80 -6.99
C THR A 299 -6.75 17.39 -6.49
N ALA A 300 -7.50 18.32 -5.90
CA ALA A 300 -8.89 18.11 -5.46
C ALA A 300 -9.88 18.74 -6.45
N LYS A 301 -10.54 17.92 -7.28
CA LYS A 301 -11.48 18.37 -8.33
C LYS A 301 -12.93 18.33 -7.80
N GLN A 302 -13.86 19.04 -8.44
CA GLN A 302 -15.31 18.76 -8.40
C GLN A 302 -15.98 18.57 -7.01
N GLY A 303 -15.64 19.39 -6.03
CA GLY A 303 -16.21 19.32 -4.67
C GLY A 303 -15.46 18.42 -3.68
N ASN A 304 -14.35 17.78 -4.08
CA ASN A 304 -13.54 16.91 -3.22
C ASN A 304 -12.86 17.67 -2.07
N PHE A 305 -12.59 16.99 -0.95
CA PHE A 305 -11.92 17.60 0.21
C PHE A 305 -10.82 16.71 0.78
N TYR A 306 -9.59 17.23 0.88
CA TYR A 306 -8.44 16.47 1.38
C TYR A 306 -7.88 17.04 2.69
N VAL A 307 -7.36 16.17 3.54
CA VAL A 307 -6.68 16.54 4.78
C VAL A 307 -5.25 16.00 4.72
N LEU A 308 -4.27 16.91 4.67
CA LEU A 308 -2.85 16.62 4.51
C LEU A 308 -2.12 16.93 5.83
N LEU A 309 -1.67 15.88 6.52
CA LEU A 309 -1.03 15.96 7.84
C LEU A 309 0.41 15.46 7.79
N ASN A 310 1.38 16.24 8.27
CA ASN A 310 2.77 15.78 8.40
C ASN A 310 3.34 15.17 7.10
N ASN A 311 3.24 15.83 5.95
CA ASN A 311 3.86 15.39 4.69
C ASN A 311 5.06 16.27 4.33
N THR A 312 6.05 15.72 3.62
CA THR A 312 7.18 16.50 3.07
C THR A 312 7.04 16.58 1.56
N ILE A 313 7.00 17.81 1.03
CA ILE A 313 6.90 18.11 -0.40
C ILE A 313 8.13 18.92 -0.77
N VAL A 314 9.00 18.34 -1.60
CA VAL A 314 10.26 18.94 -2.00
C VAL A 314 10.32 19.01 -3.51
N ARG A 315 10.87 20.09 -4.07
CA ARG A 315 11.02 20.25 -5.52
C ARG A 315 9.68 20.10 -6.26
N GLN A 316 8.70 20.91 -5.88
CA GLN A 316 7.49 21.05 -6.69
C GLN A 316 7.81 21.95 -7.89
N THR A 317 7.76 21.39 -9.09
CA THR A 317 8.15 22.10 -10.33
C THR A 317 7.42 21.55 -11.54
N ARG A 318 7.10 22.42 -12.51
CA ARG A 318 6.68 21.99 -13.85
C ARG A 318 7.81 21.36 -14.69
N THR A 319 9.05 21.49 -14.23
CA THR A 319 10.25 21.09 -14.99
C THR A 319 10.43 19.58 -14.99
N GLY A 320 10.16 18.96 -16.13
CA GLY A 320 10.12 17.50 -16.29
C GLY A 320 8.87 17.05 -17.03
N GLY A 321 7.78 17.82 -16.88
CA GLY A 321 6.52 17.62 -17.57
C GLY A 321 6.24 18.61 -18.71
N MET A 322 5.01 18.52 -19.19
CA MET A 322 4.36 19.39 -20.17
C MET A 322 3.36 20.35 -19.50
N ASP A 323 3.25 20.35 -18.16
CA ASP A 323 2.42 21.33 -17.45
C ASP A 323 3.03 22.74 -17.59
N THR A 324 2.16 23.75 -17.74
CA THR A 324 2.56 25.15 -17.88
C THR A 324 2.32 25.94 -16.59
N ASP A 325 1.45 25.47 -15.70
CA ASP A 325 1.13 26.14 -14.44
C ASP A 325 1.02 25.13 -13.28
N ALA A 326 2.14 24.53 -12.91
CA ALA A 326 2.24 23.62 -11.77
C ALA A 326 2.13 24.36 -10.41
N ALA A 327 1.64 23.68 -9.37
CA ALA A 327 1.59 24.17 -7.99
C ALA A 327 1.53 23.01 -6.98
N VAL A 328 1.90 23.24 -5.71
CA VAL A 328 1.80 22.21 -4.66
C VAL A 328 0.38 21.68 -4.50
N LEU A 329 -0.60 22.59 -4.40
CA LEU A 329 -2.01 22.28 -4.24
C LEU A 329 -2.81 22.79 -5.44
N ASN A 330 -3.55 21.89 -6.08
CA ASN A 330 -4.45 22.22 -7.17
C ASN A 330 -5.91 21.95 -6.76
N PHE A 331 -6.80 22.84 -7.17
CA PHE A 331 -8.21 22.78 -6.80
C PHE A 331 -9.15 22.54 -7.98
N ALA A 332 -8.66 22.46 -9.22
CA ALA A 332 -9.47 22.03 -10.38
C ALA A 332 -8.58 21.63 -11.57
N ASP A 333 -9.15 20.88 -12.50
CA ASP A 333 -8.61 20.75 -13.86
C ASP A 333 -9.28 21.73 -14.85
N PRO A 334 -8.70 21.94 -16.05
CA PRO A 334 -9.30 22.77 -17.09
C PRO A 334 -10.73 22.33 -17.44
N GLY A 335 -11.73 23.16 -17.09
CA GLY A 335 -13.15 22.88 -17.33
C GLY A 335 -13.86 22.11 -16.21
N ALA A 336 -13.13 21.64 -15.19
CA ALA A 336 -13.73 21.08 -13.98
C ALA A 336 -14.14 22.17 -12.98
N ALA A 337 -15.09 21.84 -12.09
CA ALA A 337 -15.40 22.68 -10.94
C ALA A 337 -14.32 22.55 -9.85
N GLU A 338 -14.24 23.55 -8.97
CA GLU A 338 -13.29 23.51 -7.85
C GLU A 338 -13.63 22.42 -6.82
N GLY A 339 -12.62 21.82 -6.19
CA GLY A 339 -12.75 21.05 -4.96
C GLY A 339 -13.39 21.87 -3.83
N ALA A 340 -13.97 21.20 -2.82
CA ALA A 340 -14.49 21.89 -1.64
C ALA A 340 -13.36 22.48 -0.79
N GLY A 341 -12.18 21.84 -0.77
CA GLY A 341 -11.00 22.42 -0.14
C GLY A 341 -9.91 21.45 0.31
N MET A 342 -8.94 22.00 1.03
CA MET A 342 -7.90 21.20 1.69
C MET A 342 -7.58 21.75 3.09
N HIS A 343 -7.32 20.87 4.06
CA HIS A 343 -6.71 21.22 5.35
C HIS A 343 -5.24 20.77 5.34
N PHE A 344 -4.31 21.68 5.58
CA PHE A 344 -2.88 21.46 5.43
C PHE A 344 -2.15 21.79 6.73
N GLU A 345 -1.66 20.76 7.44
CA GLU A 345 -1.05 20.94 8.75
C GLU A 345 0.14 20.02 9.08
N GLY A 346 1.16 20.56 9.75
CA GLY A 346 2.36 19.80 10.12
C GLY A 346 3.28 19.49 8.94
N ASN A 347 2.97 19.97 7.74
CA ASN A 347 3.70 19.64 6.52
C ASN A 347 4.95 20.51 6.36
N ILE A 348 5.83 20.07 5.47
CA ILE A 348 6.98 20.84 4.99
C ILE A 348 6.84 20.97 3.47
N ILE A 349 6.92 22.20 2.97
CA ILE A 349 7.14 22.52 1.57
C ILE A 349 8.54 23.15 1.47
N PHE A 350 9.37 22.71 0.53
CA PHE A 350 10.69 23.30 0.30
C PHE A 350 11.09 23.16 -1.18
N ASP A 351 11.66 24.19 -1.79
CA ASP A 351 11.85 24.26 -3.25
C ASP A 351 10.53 24.01 -4.00
N ALA A 352 9.69 25.05 -4.11
CA ALA A 352 8.39 24.96 -4.77
C ALA A 352 8.14 26.21 -5.60
N GLU A 353 7.62 26.04 -6.81
CA GLU A 353 7.34 27.16 -7.71
C GLU A 353 6.11 27.96 -7.27
N LYS A 354 5.09 27.29 -6.74
CA LYS A 354 3.79 27.92 -6.44
C LYS A 354 3.02 27.13 -5.37
N LEU A 355 2.39 27.81 -4.40
CA LEU A 355 1.58 27.13 -3.38
C LEU A 355 0.28 26.56 -3.95
N THR A 356 -0.51 27.39 -4.61
CA THR A 356 -1.84 27.03 -5.12
C THR A 356 -2.01 27.37 -6.59
N ARG A 357 -2.87 26.62 -7.28
CA ARG A 357 -3.46 27.04 -8.55
C ARG A 357 -4.94 26.67 -8.59
N ASN A 358 -5.67 27.27 -9.54
CA ASN A 358 -7.12 27.09 -9.70
C ASN A 358 -7.92 27.28 -8.41
N PHE A 359 -7.39 28.10 -7.49
CA PHE A 359 -7.95 28.36 -6.16
C PHE A 359 -8.68 29.70 -6.15
N LYS A 360 -10.02 29.70 -6.05
CA LYS A 360 -10.83 30.92 -6.03
C LYS A 360 -11.88 30.92 -4.91
N ALA A 361 -12.59 29.81 -4.75
CA ALA A 361 -13.72 29.67 -3.83
C ALA A 361 -13.59 28.47 -2.88
N ALA A 362 -12.74 27.50 -3.21
CA ALA A 362 -12.41 26.37 -2.33
C ALA A 362 -11.90 26.83 -0.96
N HIS A 363 -12.07 26.01 0.07
CA HIS A 363 -11.48 26.27 1.39
C HIS A 363 -10.01 25.83 1.44
N LEU A 364 -9.16 26.63 2.07
CA LEU A 364 -7.80 26.22 2.39
C LEU A 364 -7.43 26.72 3.78
N THR A 365 -6.92 25.81 4.61
CA THR A 365 -6.36 26.12 5.93
C THR A 365 -4.91 25.67 5.97
N LEU A 366 -3.97 26.58 6.23
CA LEU A 366 -2.57 26.24 6.51
C LEU A 366 -2.28 26.55 7.97
N THR A 367 -1.97 25.54 8.78
CA THR A 367 -1.55 25.75 10.16
C THR A 367 -0.38 24.85 10.58
N ASN A 368 0.54 25.34 11.41
CA ASN A 368 1.69 24.58 11.91
C ASN A 368 2.53 23.91 10.80
N ASN A 369 2.84 24.61 9.71
CA ASN A 369 3.67 24.07 8.60
C ASN A 369 5.00 24.84 8.44
N LEU A 370 5.99 24.25 7.75
CA LEU A 370 7.08 25.01 7.12
C LEU A 370 6.76 25.19 5.63
N VAL A 371 6.58 26.44 5.17
CA VAL A 371 6.13 26.76 3.81
C VAL A 371 6.85 28.03 3.31
N PRO A 372 7.44 28.05 2.10
CA PRO A 372 8.26 29.18 1.64
C PRO A 372 7.42 30.37 1.10
N PHE A 373 6.11 30.37 1.35
CA PHE A 373 5.15 31.33 0.81
C PHE A 373 4.49 32.14 1.93
N ASP A 374 4.07 33.36 1.61
CA ASP A 374 3.19 34.13 2.51
C ASP A 374 1.79 33.53 2.57
N TRP A 375 1.21 33.48 3.77
CA TRP A 375 -0.14 32.98 3.98
C TRP A 375 -0.92 33.93 4.91
N THR A 376 -2.04 34.45 4.41
CA THR A 376 -2.95 35.35 5.14
C THR A 376 -4.37 34.77 5.27
N GLY A 377 -4.57 33.52 4.85
CA GLY A 377 -5.85 32.82 4.97
C GLY A 377 -5.98 32.08 6.31
N PRO A 378 -6.99 31.20 6.46
CA PRO A 378 -7.24 30.44 7.68
C PRO A 378 -6.05 29.61 8.18
N GLY A 379 -5.93 29.49 9.51
CA GLY A 379 -4.85 28.79 10.21
C GLY A 379 -3.82 29.76 10.81
N GLY A 380 -2.67 29.24 11.26
CA GLY A 380 -1.63 30.04 11.90
C GLY A 380 -0.33 29.28 12.17
N ALA A 381 0.65 29.94 12.79
CA ALA A 381 1.94 29.34 13.15
C ALA A 381 2.67 28.60 12.00
N ASN A 382 2.55 29.10 10.78
CA ASN A 382 3.37 28.64 9.65
C ASN A 382 4.72 29.37 9.68
N GLY A 383 5.82 28.62 9.61
CA GLY A 383 7.17 29.16 9.48
C GLY A 383 7.66 29.14 8.03
N LYS A 384 8.68 29.97 7.72
CA LYS A 384 9.38 29.96 6.42
C LYS A 384 10.83 29.47 6.52
N ASP A 385 11.29 29.16 7.74
CA ASP A 385 12.66 28.77 7.99
C ASP A 385 13.00 27.42 7.32
N ALA A 386 14.27 27.26 6.95
CA ALA A 386 14.71 26.06 6.23
C ALA A 386 14.51 24.81 7.10
N PRO A 387 13.98 23.70 6.54
CA PRO A 387 13.64 22.50 7.32
C PRO A 387 14.86 21.72 7.81
N MET A 388 16.07 22.03 7.33
CA MET A 388 17.32 21.37 7.73
C MET A 388 17.26 19.83 7.57
N PHE A 389 16.96 19.37 6.35
CA PHE A 389 17.02 17.94 6.01
C PHE A 389 18.43 17.36 6.18
N GLU A 390 18.54 16.05 6.39
CA GLU A 390 19.83 15.33 6.41
C GLU A 390 20.55 15.46 5.06
N HIS A 391 19.83 15.23 3.96
CA HIS A 391 20.28 15.44 2.58
C HIS A 391 19.16 16.07 1.74
N LEU A 392 19.52 16.95 0.82
CA LEU A 392 18.60 17.47 -0.20
C LEU A 392 18.97 16.82 -1.54
N PRO A 393 18.18 15.84 -2.02
CA PRO A 393 18.54 15.08 -3.20
C PRO A 393 18.56 15.94 -4.47
N GLN A 394 19.53 15.65 -5.33
CA GLN A 394 19.57 16.08 -6.72
C GLN A 394 18.70 15.14 -7.57
N LEU A 395 18.13 15.66 -8.66
CA LEU A 395 17.26 14.89 -9.55
C LEU A 395 17.88 13.56 -10.02
N SER A 396 19.18 13.56 -10.34
CA SER A 396 19.91 12.35 -10.77
C SER A 396 20.02 11.25 -9.70
N GLU A 397 19.75 11.57 -8.43
CA GLU A 397 19.78 10.61 -7.32
C GLU A 397 18.45 9.85 -7.15
N THR A 398 17.35 10.32 -7.77
CA THR A 398 16.01 9.71 -7.61
C THR A 398 15.49 9.00 -8.86
N THR A 399 16.01 9.32 -10.05
CA THR A 399 15.48 8.81 -11.34
C THR A 399 15.74 7.32 -11.62
N ASN A 400 16.53 6.63 -10.78
CA ASN A 400 17.05 5.28 -11.06
C ASN A 400 16.71 4.24 -9.98
N PHE A 401 15.75 4.50 -9.10
CA PHE A 401 15.24 3.44 -8.22
C PHE A 401 14.58 2.35 -9.07
N THR A 402 14.77 1.08 -8.68
CA THR A 402 14.19 -0.09 -9.36
C THR A 402 13.40 -1.00 -8.42
N SER A 403 13.48 -0.74 -7.11
CA SER A 403 12.82 -1.50 -6.06
C SER A 403 12.32 -0.62 -4.92
N TRP A 404 11.38 -1.15 -4.14
CA TRP A 404 10.89 -0.52 -2.92
C TRP A 404 12.02 -0.22 -1.93
N ALA A 405 12.98 -1.15 -1.78
CA ALA A 405 14.06 -1.07 -0.81
C ALA A 405 15.05 0.08 -1.11
N GLU A 406 15.44 0.25 -2.38
CA GLU A 406 16.35 1.32 -2.80
C GLU A 406 15.75 2.71 -2.52
N ALA A 407 14.47 2.91 -2.83
CA ALA A 407 13.77 4.17 -2.63
C ALA A 407 13.63 4.58 -1.14
N GLN A 408 13.81 3.65 -0.18
CA GLN A 408 13.75 4.01 1.26
C GLN A 408 14.86 4.97 1.68
N VAL A 409 15.91 5.15 0.88
CA VAL A 409 16.95 6.16 1.11
C VAL A 409 16.36 7.59 1.18
N VAL A 410 15.28 7.87 0.43
CA VAL A 410 14.58 9.16 0.43
C VAL A 410 14.04 9.52 1.83
N ARG A 411 13.59 8.53 2.61
CA ARG A 411 13.20 8.76 4.02
C ARG A 411 14.37 9.17 4.89
N THR A 412 15.57 8.67 4.60
CA THR A 412 16.77 9.05 5.36
C THR A 412 17.21 10.45 4.99
N TRP A 413 17.14 10.82 3.71
CA TRP A 413 17.44 12.17 3.24
C TRP A 413 16.53 13.23 3.86
N PHE A 414 15.21 13.01 3.88
CA PHE A 414 14.25 13.98 4.43
C PHE A 414 14.04 13.93 5.96
N LYS A 415 14.89 13.21 6.71
CA LYS A 415 14.93 13.35 8.18
C LYS A 415 15.32 14.77 8.55
N LEU A 416 14.70 15.32 9.59
CA LEU A 416 15.07 16.63 10.14
C LEU A 416 16.29 16.47 11.06
N LYS A 417 17.33 17.27 10.79
CA LYS A 417 18.50 17.44 11.65
C LYS A 417 18.11 18.02 13.00
N GLU A 418 18.97 17.81 13.98
CA GLU A 418 18.88 18.49 15.28
C GLU A 418 18.94 20.01 15.10
N GLY A 419 18.13 20.74 15.87
CA GLY A 419 17.95 22.20 15.70
C GLY A 419 17.07 22.63 14.52
N SER A 420 16.48 21.71 13.75
CA SER A 420 15.47 22.05 12.74
C SER A 420 14.26 22.74 13.36
N PRO A 421 13.72 23.82 12.73
CA PRO A 421 12.49 24.48 13.21
C PRO A 421 11.24 23.58 13.11
N GLY A 422 11.30 22.49 12.33
CA GLY A 422 10.23 21.49 12.26
C GLY A 422 10.29 20.44 13.37
N LYS A 423 11.37 20.37 14.16
CA LYS A 423 11.59 19.32 15.16
C LYS A 423 10.61 19.46 16.32
N GLY A 424 9.79 18.42 16.57
CA GLY A 424 8.75 18.41 17.60
C GLY A 424 7.66 19.48 17.47
N ALA A 425 7.61 20.23 16.36
CA ALA A 425 6.75 21.41 16.17
C ALA A 425 5.46 21.14 15.38
N GLY A 426 5.28 19.92 14.88
CA GLY A 426 4.08 19.47 14.19
C GLY A 426 2.96 18.99 15.13
N PRO A 427 1.84 18.50 14.56
CA PRO A 427 0.69 17.98 15.28
C PRO A 427 1.02 17.06 16.46
N ASN A 428 0.47 17.41 17.63
CA ASN A 428 0.62 16.64 18.86
C ASN A 428 2.10 16.34 19.20
N GLY A 429 2.99 17.31 18.99
CA GLY A 429 4.41 17.23 19.35
C GLY A 429 5.28 16.33 18.46
N ARG A 430 4.78 15.91 17.28
CA ARG A 430 5.60 15.23 16.26
C ARG A 430 6.53 16.21 15.55
N ASP A 431 7.56 15.67 14.89
CA ASP A 431 8.26 16.41 13.85
C ASP A 431 7.29 16.81 12.73
N MET A 432 7.48 17.99 12.15
CA MET A 432 6.84 18.36 10.88
C MET A 432 7.40 17.50 9.74
N GLY A 433 6.63 17.34 8.66
CA GLY A 433 7.04 16.58 7.48
C GLY A 433 6.80 15.07 7.57
N GLY A 434 7.05 14.39 6.44
CA GLY A 434 6.67 12.99 6.20
C GLY A 434 7.50 11.93 6.92
N VAL A 435 8.66 12.27 7.49
CA VAL A 435 9.50 11.27 8.17
C VAL A 435 9.08 11.09 9.63
N VAL A 436 7.84 10.65 9.81
CA VAL A 436 7.21 10.33 11.10
C VAL A 436 6.83 8.84 11.17
N PRO A 437 6.73 8.24 12.36
CA PRO A 437 6.22 6.87 12.50
C PRO A 437 4.77 6.74 12.03
N LEU A 438 4.43 5.58 11.44
CA LEU A 438 3.04 5.17 11.24
C LEU A 438 2.28 5.10 12.57
N GLY A 439 0.95 5.22 12.53
CA GLY A 439 0.11 5.18 13.72
C GLY A 439 0.02 6.53 14.43
N VAL A 440 -0.56 6.53 15.64
CA VAL A 440 -0.72 7.73 16.46
C VAL A 440 0.59 8.25 17.07
N CYS A 441 0.61 9.52 17.46
CA CYS A 441 1.52 10.08 18.46
C CYS A 441 0.85 10.18 19.82
N ILE A 442 1.69 10.26 20.84
CA ILE A 442 1.34 10.59 22.22
C ILE A 442 2.13 11.85 22.57
N SER A 443 1.52 12.78 23.30
CA SER A 443 2.19 13.93 23.91
C SER A 443 1.66 14.18 25.32
N GLY A 444 2.29 15.10 26.05
CA GLY A 444 1.94 15.41 27.44
C GLY A 444 2.59 14.51 28.48
N GLU A 445 3.57 13.67 28.09
CA GLU A 445 4.32 12.87 29.06
C GLU A 445 5.01 13.76 30.11
N PRO A 446 4.99 13.38 31.41
CA PRO A 446 5.74 14.06 32.43
C PRO A 446 7.23 14.15 32.07
N ALA A 447 7.86 15.29 32.41
CA ALA A 447 9.29 15.49 32.19
C ALA A 447 10.12 14.37 32.85
N ALA A 448 11.17 13.91 32.16
CA ALA A 448 12.04 12.86 32.67
C ALA A 448 12.65 13.27 34.04
N GLY A 449 12.48 12.41 35.05
CA GLY A 449 12.86 12.69 36.44
C GLY A 449 11.83 13.49 37.26
N GLY A 450 10.69 13.88 36.69
CA GLY A 450 9.60 14.56 37.40
C GLY A 450 8.81 13.62 38.31
N ALA A 451 8.73 13.93 39.60
CA ALA A 451 8.10 13.11 40.65
C ALA A 451 6.55 13.01 40.60
N SER A 452 5.91 13.22 39.45
CA SER A 452 4.45 13.22 39.33
C SER A 452 3.89 11.80 39.33
N ASP A 453 2.91 11.51 40.18
CA ASP A 453 2.10 10.29 40.15
C ASP A 453 0.82 10.43 39.30
N SER A 454 0.76 11.47 38.47
CA SER A 454 -0.29 11.72 37.48
C SER A 454 0.29 12.15 36.13
N ALA A 455 -0.47 11.89 35.06
CA ALA A 455 -0.14 12.29 33.70
C ALA A 455 -1.43 12.60 32.92
N LEU A 456 -1.39 13.57 32.03
CA LEU A 456 -2.47 13.90 31.10
C LEU A 456 -1.91 13.81 29.69
N LEU A 457 -2.22 12.72 28.97
CA LEU A 457 -1.64 12.43 27.66
C LEU A 457 -2.64 12.70 26.54
N HIS A 458 -2.16 13.32 25.46
CA HIS A 458 -2.96 13.61 24.27
C HIS A 458 -2.55 12.68 23.11
N VAL A 459 -3.55 12.15 22.41
CA VAL A 459 -3.37 11.22 21.27
C VAL A 459 -3.72 11.96 19.97
N GLY A 460 -3.03 11.64 18.87
CA GLY A 460 -3.27 12.25 17.56
C GLY A 460 -2.46 11.59 16.45
N PRO A 461 -2.37 12.14 15.23
CA PRO A 461 -3.06 13.35 14.78
C PRO A 461 -4.52 13.07 14.38
N TRP A 462 -5.37 14.08 14.57
CA TRP A 462 -6.79 14.07 14.26
C TRP A 462 -7.29 15.48 14.01
N ARG A 463 -8.12 15.71 12.99
CA ARG A 463 -8.71 17.04 12.73
C ARG A 463 -10.18 16.95 12.36
N ALA A 464 -10.99 17.82 12.96
CA ALA A 464 -12.40 18.01 12.68
C ALA A 464 -12.77 19.50 12.82
N GLY A 465 -13.94 19.87 12.31
CA GLY A 465 -14.41 21.26 12.33
C GLY A 465 -13.68 22.15 11.30
N GLY A 466 -13.83 23.47 11.47
CA GLY A 466 -13.37 24.43 10.47
C GLY A 466 -14.11 24.22 9.15
N SER A 467 -13.35 24.00 8.06
CA SER A 467 -13.88 23.68 6.73
C SER A 467 -13.94 22.17 6.43
N ILE A 468 -13.51 21.28 7.33
CA ILE A 468 -13.50 19.82 7.10
C ILE A 468 -14.95 19.31 7.06
N PRO A 469 -15.41 18.69 5.94
CA PRO A 469 -16.80 18.27 5.81
C PRO A 469 -17.18 17.13 6.76
N SER A 470 -18.05 17.40 7.73
CA SER A 470 -18.42 16.46 8.81
C SER A 470 -19.72 15.68 8.56
N LYS A 471 -20.14 15.50 7.30
CA LYS A 471 -21.35 14.71 6.99
C LYS A 471 -21.06 13.21 7.13
N SER A 472 -22.13 12.42 7.23
CA SER A 472 -22.06 10.94 7.33
C SER A 472 -21.27 10.28 6.21
N ASN A 473 -21.21 10.91 5.03
CA ASN A 473 -20.58 10.43 3.82
C ASN A 473 -19.32 11.24 3.40
N ASN A 474 -18.71 11.97 4.34
CA ASN A 474 -17.42 12.64 4.13
C ASN A 474 -16.50 12.24 5.32
N PHE A 475 -16.16 13.16 6.23
CA PHE A 475 -15.40 12.86 7.46
C PHE A 475 -16.31 12.88 8.71
N PRO A 476 -17.17 11.85 8.93
CA PRO A 476 -18.19 11.86 9.99
C PRO A 476 -17.62 12.02 11.41
N ASN A 477 -16.41 11.51 11.64
CA ASN A 477 -15.70 11.56 12.92
C ASN A 477 -14.42 12.41 12.83
N GLY A 478 -14.33 13.31 11.85
CA GLY A 478 -13.07 13.96 11.46
C GLY A 478 -12.13 13.07 10.64
N SER A 479 -10.95 13.60 10.34
CA SER A 479 -9.89 12.98 9.56
C SER A 479 -8.66 12.65 10.43
N GLY A 480 -7.94 11.59 10.07
CA GLY A 480 -6.80 11.05 10.81
C GLY A 480 -7.21 9.86 11.68
N TYR A 481 -6.58 9.72 12.83
CA TYR A 481 -7.01 8.73 13.81
C TYR A 481 -8.22 9.29 14.55
N THR A 482 -9.36 8.60 14.56
CA THR A 482 -10.62 9.13 15.12
C THR A 482 -10.89 8.66 16.55
N HIS A 483 -10.39 7.47 16.88
CA HIS A 483 -10.52 6.83 18.19
C HIS A 483 -9.20 6.14 18.55
N TYR A 484 -9.07 5.67 19.79
CA TYR A 484 -7.95 4.85 20.22
C TYR A 484 -8.32 3.87 21.33
N ARG A 485 -7.42 2.91 21.57
CA ARG A 485 -7.34 2.12 22.81
C ARG A 485 -5.95 2.26 23.38
N TRP A 486 -5.81 2.16 24.69
CA TRP A 486 -4.53 2.31 25.37
C TRP A 486 -4.36 1.31 26.51
N ARG A 487 -3.12 1.08 26.95
CA ARG A 487 -2.79 0.30 28.15
C ARG A 487 -1.62 0.93 28.91
N LEU A 488 -1.66 0.83 30.24
CA LEU A 488 -0.57 1.21 31.13
C LEU A 488 0.35 0.01 31.38
N ASP A 489 1.66 0.20 31.22
CA ASP A 489 2.70 -0.75 31.64
C ASP A 489 2.50 -2.21 31.18
N GLY A 490 1.96 -2.42 29.97
CA GLY A 490 1.68 -3.74 29.41
C GLY A 490 0.43 -4.45 29.97
N GLY A 491 -0.43 -3.74 30.71
CA GLY A 491 -1.70 -4.22 31.24
C GLY A 491 -2.79 -4.49 30.17
N PRO A 492 -4.06 -4.66 30.59
CA PRO A 492 -5.17 -4.82 29.63
C PRO A 492 -5.38 -3.54 28.82
N TRP A 493 -5.85 -3.71 27.57
CA TRP A 493 -6.32 -2.59 26.75
C TRP A 493 -7.61 -1.99 27.33
N SER A 494 -7.75 -0.67 27.19
CA SER A 494 -9.00 0.04 27.41
C SER A 494 -10.08 -0.34 26.40
N GLU A 495 -11.31 0.07 26.71
CA GLU A 495 -12.36 0.25 25.70
C GLU A 495 -11.94 1.29 24.64
N GLU A 496 -12.69 1.36 23.54
CA GLU A 496 -12.53 2.38 22.50
C GLU A 496 -12.91 3.78 23.04
N ILE A 497 -12.01 4.76 22.85
CA ILE A 497 -12.15 6.14 23.33
C ILE A 497 -12.04 7.08 22.12
N ALA A 498 -12.90 8.09 22.02
CA ALA A 498 -12.79 9.15 21.00
C ALA A 498 -11.49 9.95 21.20
N ILE A 499 -10.76 10.23 20.13
CA ILE A 499 -9.37 10.73 20.23
C ILE A 499 -9.22 12.11 20.87
N GLU A 500 -10.28 12.91 20.84
CA GLU A 500 -10.40 14.20 21.51
C GLU A 500 -10.34 14.10 23.05
N ILE A 501 -10.65 12.93 23.62
CA ILE A 501 -10.61 12.67 25.07
C ILE A 501 -9.17 12.26 25.46
N PRO A 502 -8.47 13.04 26.30
CA PRO A 502 -7.11 12.71 26.73
C PRO A 502 -7.08 11.55 27.74
N ILE A 503 -5.94 10.87 27.81
CA ILE A 503 -5.68 9.82 28.81
C ILE A 503 -5.31 10.51 30.13
N ALA A 504 -6.22 10.48 31.10
CA ALA A 504 -5.98 11.00 32.45
C ALA A 504 -5.55 9.87 33.41
N LEU A 505 -4.30 9.90 33.85
CA LEU A 505 -3.71 8.97 34.82
C LEU A 505 -3.54 9.66 36.18
N THR A 506 -3.90 8.97 37.27
CA THR A 506 -3.69 9.44 38.65
C THR A 506 -3.29 8.29 39.55
N ASN A 507 -2.67 8.59 40.71
CA ASN A 507 -2.24 7.60 41.71
C ASN A 507 -1.34 6.49 41.12
N LEU A 508 -0.48 6.85 40.15
CA LEU A 508 0.47 5.94 39.56
C LEU A 508 1.44 5.40 40.61
N ARG A 509 1.79 4.12 40.49
CA ARG A 509 2.72 3.46 41.41
C ARG A 509 4.15 3.96 41.16
N GLN A 510 4.97 4.03 42.21
CA GLN A 510 6.40 4.33 42.10
C GLN A 510 7.09 3.44 41.06
N GLY A 511 8.04 4.00 40.31
CA GLY A 511 8.81 3.33 39.26
C GLY A 511 8.52 3.87 37.88
N ASP A 512 9.16 3.28 36.87
CA ASP A 512 9.00 3.68 35.48
C ASP A 512 7.60 3.34 34.95
N ARG A 513 7.03 4.28 34.20
CA ARG A 513 5.69 4.23 33.62
C ARG A 513 5.73 4.58 32.15
N TYR A 514 4.88 3.91 31.39
CA TYR A 514 4.64 4.20 29.98
C TYR A 514 3.24 3.79 29.56
N VAL A 515 2.72 4.44 28.53
CA VAL A 515 1.46 4.06 27.88
C VAL A 515 1.76 3.53 26.49
N GLU A 516 1.06 2.47 26.12
CA GLU A 516 0.95 2.00 24.74
C GLU A 516 -0.45 2.35 24.20
N VAL A 517 -0.52 2.79 22.95
CA VAL A 517 -1.75 3.24 22.28
C VAL A 517 -1.85 2.63 20.89
N VAL A 518 -3.07 2.28 20.50
CA VAL A 518 -3.44 1.91 19.13
C VAL A 518 -4.61 2.80 18.68
N GLY A 519 -4.36 3.65 17.68
CA GLY A 519 -5.39 4.47 17.06
C GLY A 519 -6.21 3.71 16.01
N LYS A 520 -7.44 4.16 15.83
CA LYS A 520 -8.38 3.74 14.79
C LYS A 520 -8.41 4.82 13.71
N ARG A 521 -8.01 4.47 12.49
CA ARG A 521 -8.03 5.36 11.31
C ARG A 521 -9.46 5.77 10.97
N ASP A 522 -9.62 6.85 10.22
CA ASP A 522 -10.90 7.20 9.59
C ASP A 522 -11.33 6.24 8.45
N SER A 523 -10.46 5.30 8.07
CA SER A 523 -10.81 4.08 7.31
C SER A 523 -11.58 3.04 8.13
N GLY A 524 -11.67 3.24 9.46
CA GLY A 524 -12.42 2.40 10.41
C GLY A 524 -11.57 1.33 11.13
N SER A 525 -10.36 1.08 10.65
CA SER A 525 -9.47 0.01 11.13
C SER A 525 -8.43 0.50 12.14
N TYR A 526 -7.98 -0.39 13.04
CA TYR A 526 -6.95 -0.08 14.04
C TYR A 526 -5.53 -0.24 13.48
N GLN A 527 -4.60 0.65 13.86
CA GLN A 527 -3.21 0.66 13.39
C GLN A 527 -2.42 -0.63 13.68
N ASN A 528 -2.88 -1.47 14.62
CA ASN A 528 -2.27 -2.74 14.99
C ASN A 528 -3.06 -3.96 14.49
N ASP A 529 -4.07 -3.77 13.65
CA ASP A 529 -4.83 -4.89 13.09
C ASP A 529 -3.89 -5.79 12.25
N PRO A 530 -3.88 -7.12 12.46
CA PRO A 530 -3.04 -8.06 11.71
C PRO A 530 -3.17 -7.96 10.19
N ILE A 531 -4.27 -7.41 9.67
CA ILE A 531 -4.44 -7.06 8.26
C ILE A 531 -3.29 -6.21 7.72
N TYR A 532 -2.65 -5.37 8.55
CA TYR A 532 -1.55 -4.47 8.19
C TYR A 532 -0.16 -5.13 8.18
N GLY A 533 -0.04 -6.40 8.60
CA GLY A 533 1.20 -7.16 8.51
C GLY A 533 2.36 -6.46 9.22
N GLU A 534 3.46 -6.23 8.51
CA GLU A 534 4.65 -5.55 9.05
C GLU A 534 4.46 -4.06 9.35
N ASP A 535 3.38 -3.44 8.84
CA ASP A 535 3.01 -2.05 9.16
C ASP A 535 2.00 -1.98 10.32
N ALA A 536 1.60 -3.12 10.90
CA ALA A 536 0.79 -3.17 12.11
C ALA A 536 1.64 -2.75 13.32
N THR A 537 1.27 -1.65 13.97
CA THR A 537 2.13 -0.99 14.98
C THR A 537 1.40 -0.58 16.25
N VAL A 538 2.11 -0.60 17.38
CA VAL A 538 1.67 -0.06 18.67
C VAL A 538 2.53 1.15 19.00
N THR A 539 1.91 2.32 19.20
CA THR A 539 2.63 3.52 19.61
C THR A 539 2.92 3.44 21.10
N ARG A 540 4.18 3.60 21.51
CA ARG A 540 4.57 3.70 22.93
C ARG A 540 4.99 5.12 23.27
N SER A 541 4.55 5.62 24.43
CA SER A 541 4.95 6.94 24.95
C SER A 541 6.44 6.96 25.34
N LYS A 542 6.98 8.14 25.59
CA LYS A 542 8.20 8.26 26.41
C LYS A 542 7.95 7.62 27.78
N THR A 543 9.00 7.08 28.38
CA THR A 543 8.95 6.55 29.75
C THR A 543 9.23 7.68 30.74
N TRP A 544 8.44 7.76 31.81
CA TRP A 544 8.66 8.68 32.93
C TRP A 544 8.73 7.91 34.26
N THR A 545 9.44 8.43 35.24
CA THR A 545 9.65 7.74 36.53
C THR A 545 8.82 8.40 37.63
N VAL A 546 7.87 7.66 38.19
CA VAL A 546 7.13 8.10 39.39
C VAL A 546 8.03 7.89 40.60
N ALA A 547 8.32 8.96 41.34
CA ALA A 547 9.18 8.90 42.52
C ALA A 547 8.49 8.17 43.70
N ALA A 548 9.28 7.76 44.70
CA ALA A 548 8.74 7.36 45.99
C ALA A 548 7.97 8.53 46.61
N ARG A 549 6.76 8.28 47.11
CA ARG A 549 6.10 9.24 48.01
C ARG A 549 6.97 9.38 49.25
N LYS A 550 7.34 10.62 49.63
CA LYS A 550 7.94 10.87 50.94
C LYS A 550 6.84 10.67 51.99
N GLU A 551 7.07 9.75 52.91
CA GLU A 551 6.23 9.52 54.10
C GLU A 551 6.27 10.72 55.06
#